data_AF-A0A136N6H9-F1
#
_entry.id   AF-A0A136N6H9-F1
#
_cell.length_a   1.000
_cell.length_b   1.000
_cell.length_c   1.000
_cell.angle_alpha   90.00
_cell.angle_beta   90.00
_cell.angle_gamma   90.00
#
_symmetry.space_group_name_H-M   'P 1'
#
loop_
_entity.id
_entity.type
_entity.pdbx_description
1 polymer ?
#
loop_
_entity_poly.entity_id
_entity_poly.type
_entity_poly.pdbx_seq_one_letter_code
_entity_poly.pdbx_strand_id
1 'polypeptide(L)'
;MAVSTENYNIKLPQFEGPFDLLLFFIERDEIDIQNIPIFKITNDFLDYIKQHEQLNIELASEFILFASTLIRIKAKMLLPRKEKDEHGNEIDPRKELIDKLLEYKRFKQASEELKMLEAERMLQFKRGNVMKELQEIGEKMSEGTEIQSVTLYKLFSKL
;
A
#
# COMPACT_ATOMS: atom_id res chain seq x y z
N MET A 1 16.66 -42.67 16.02
CA MET A 1 16.53 -41.20 16.06
C MET A 1 15.66 -40.79 14.90
N ALA A 2 14.43 -40.35 15.18
CA ALA A 2 13.53 -39.83 14.17
C ALA A 2 14.03 -38.45 13.73
N VAL A 3 14.23 -38.28 12.42
CA VAL A 3 14.64 -37.01 11.82
C VAL A 3 13.46 -36.05 11.97
N SER A 4 13.69 -34.97 12.70
CA SER A 4 12.79 -33.85 12.89
C SER A 4 12.43 -33.24 11.55
N THR A 5 11.15 -33.37 11.15
CA THR A 5 10.55 -32.53 10.12
C THR A 5 10.63 -31.10 10.63
N GLU A 6 11.51 -30.29 10.03
CA GLU A 6 11.53 -28.86 10.30
C GLU A 6 10.21 -28.27 9.80
N ASN A 7 9.29 -28.03 10.73
CA ASN A 7 8.18 -27.11 10.53
C ASN A 7 8.79 -25.73 10.27
N TYR A 8 9.00 -25.40 8.99
CA TYR A 8 9.20 -24.03 8.56
C TYR A 8 7.94 -23.25 8.90
N ASN A 9 7.94 -22.69 10.11
CA ASN A 9 6.91 -21.78 10.57
C ASN A 9 7.20 -20.44 9.90
N ILE A 10 6.83 -20.32 8.63
CA ILE A 10 6.83 -19.04 7.91
C ILE A 10 5.73 -18.23 8.57
N LYS A 11 6.08 -17.33 9.49
CA LYS A 11 5.16 -16.27 9.89
C LYS A 11 4.99 -15.37 8.67
N LEU A 12 3.87 -15.52 7.98
CA LEU A 12 3.60 -14.74 6.79
C LEU A 12 3.36 -13.27 7.15
N PRO A 13 3.80 -12.32 6.30
CA PRO A 13 3.43 -10.93 6.44
C PRO A 13 1.91 -10.79 6.39
N GLN A 14 1.38 -9.86 7.17
CA GLN A 14 0.01 -9.39 7.00
C GLN A 14 -0.01 -8.60 5.67
N PHE A 15 -0.27 -9.28 4.56
CA PHE A 15 -0.28 -8.64 3.24
C PHE A 15 -1.41 -7.61 3.17
N GLU A 16 -1.11 -6.45 2.62
CA GLU A 16 -2.07 -5.35 2.44
C GLU A 16 -3.08 -5.62 1.31
N GLY A 17 -2.93 -6.73 0.57
CA GLY A 17 -3.86 -7.15 -0.48
C GLY A 17 -3.33 -8.23 -1.43
N PRO A 18 -4.11 -8.63 -2.46
CA PRO A 18 -3.74 -9.71 -3.37
C PRO A 18 -2.55 -9.37 -4.28
N PHE A 19 -2.38 -8.09 -4.66
CA PHE A 19 -1.23 -7.64 -5.45
C PHE A 19 0.10 -7.77 -4.69
N ASP A 20 0.07 -7.51 -3.38
CA ASP A 20 1.25 -7.61 -2.53
C ASP A 20 1.71 -9.06 -2.40
N LEU A 21 0.75 -9.98 -2.26
CA LEU A 21 1.03 -11.42 -2.27
C LEU A 21 1.62 -11.88 -3.60
N LEU A 22 1.10 -11.39 -4.73
CA LEU A 22 1.66 -11.70 -6.05
C LEU A 22 3.08 -11.16 -6.20
N LEU A 23 3.32 -9.92 -5.77
CA LEU A 23 4.65 -9.31 -5.80
C LEU A 23 5.64 -10.11 -4.95
N PHE A 24 5.21 -10.59 -3.79
CA PHE A 24 6.00 -11.47 -2.94
C PHE A 24 6.39 -12.79 -3.65
N PHE A 25 5.47 -13.44 -4.37
CA PHE A 25 5.82 -14.64 -5.15
C PHE A 25 6.82 -14.35 -6.26
N ILE A 26 6.66 -13.20 -6.95
CA ILE A 26 7.56 -12.78 -8.02
C ILE A 26 8.97 -12.54 -7.46
N GLU A 27 9.09 -11.89 -6.30
CA GLU A 27 10.37 -11.64 -5.64
C GLU A 27 11.00 -12.91 -5.08
N ARG A 28 10.22 -13.77 -4.39
CA ARG A 28 10.67 -15.03 -3.81
C ARG A 28 11.25 -15.99 -4.85
N ASP A 29 10.60 -16.06 -6.01
CA ASP A 29 10.95 -17.00 -7.07
C ASP A 29 11.84 -16.39 -8.16
N GLU A 30 12.32 -15.16 -7.97
CA GLU A 30 13.15 -14.39 -8.93
C GLU A 30 12.55 -14.35 -10.34
N ILE A 31 11.23 -14.21 -10.42
CA ILE A 31 10.49 -14.19 -11.68
C ILE A 31 10.57 -12.79 -12.29
N ASP A 32 10.75 -12.72 -13.61
CA ASP A 32 10.59 -11.46 -14.34
C ASP A 32 9.11 -11.06 -14.40
N ILE A 33 8.80 -9.86 -13.89
CA ILE A 33 7.46 -9.28 -13.87
C ILE A 33 6.87 -9.09 -15.28
N GLN A 34 7.71 -8.95 -16.31
CA GLN A 34 7.26 -8.86 -17.70
C GLN A 34 6.91 -10.21 -18.30
N ASN A 35 7.45 -11.31 -17.74
CA ASN A 35 7.23 -12.66 -18.23
C ASN A 35 6.79 -13.61 -17.12
N ILE A 36 5.62 -13.32 -16.56
CA ILE A 36 5.06 -14.09 -15.46
C ILE A 36 4.52 -15.45 -15.95
N PRO A 37 4.96 -16.58 -15.37
CA PRO A 37 4.37 -17.90 -15.59
C PRO A 37 3.04 -18.01 -14.82
N ILE A 38 1.94 -17.61 -15.46
CA ILE A 38 0.59 -17.61 -14.88
C ILE A 38 0.21 -18.96 -14.30
N PHE A 39 0.63 -20.08 -14.91
CA PHE A 39 0.34 -21.40 -14.37
C PHE A 39 0.86 -21.58 -12.94
N LYS A 40 2.12 -21.20 -12.69
CA LYS A 40 2.78 -21.37 -11.39
C LYS A 40 2.17 -20.42 -10.37
N ILE A 41 2.11 -19.12 -10.70
CA ILE A 41 1.60 -18.09 -9.79
C ILE A 41 0.15 -18.34 -9.38
N THR A 42 -0.72 -18.75 -10.32
CA THR A 42 -2.11 -19.06 -9.98
C THR A 42 -2.23 -20.25 -9.03
N ASN A 43 -1.40 -21.29 -9.20
CA ASN A 43 -1.42 -22.43 -8.28
C ASN A 43 -0.91 -22.00 -6.89
N ASP A 44 0.23 -21.31 -6.82
CA ASP A 44 0.80 -20.81 -5.57
C ASP A 44 -0.19 -19.89 -4.81
N PHE A 45 -0.88 -19.01 -5.53
CA PHE A 45 -1.92 -18.13 -4.97
C PHE A 45 -3.12 -18.90 -4.41
N LEU A 46 -3.60 -19.92 -5.13
CA LEU A 46 -4.70 -20.76 -4.68
C LEU A 46 -4.30 -21.64 -3.49
N ASP A 47 -3.09 -22.18 -3.49
CA ASP A 47 -2.56 -23.00 -2.40
C ASP A 47 -2.39 -22.17 -1.13
N TYR A 48 -1.90 -20.94 -1.27
CA TYR A 48 -1.86 -19.97 -0.18
C TYR A 48 -3.25 -19.75 0.41
N ILE A 49 -4.24 -19.41 -0.41
CA ILE A 49 -5.60 -19.14 0.08
C ILE A 49 -6.15 -20.35 0.81
N LYS A 50 -6.02 -21.56 0.24
CA LYS A 50 -6.54 -22.79 0.86
C LYS A 50 -5.91 -23.12 2.20
N GLN A 51 -4.61 -22.87 2.35
CA GLN A 51 -3.91 -23.10 3.63
C GLN A 51 -4.38 -22.12 4.71
N HIS A 52 -4.79 -20.91 4.33
CA HIS A 52 -5.22 -19.85 5.25
C HIS A 52 -6.74 -19.73 5.42
N GLU A 53 -7.55 -20.30 4.52
CA GLU A 53 -9.02 -20.31 4.57
C GLU A 53 -9.55 -20.98 5.84
N GLN A 54 -8.80 -21.93 6.41
CA GLN A 54 -9.16 -22.58 7.68
C GLN A 54 -9.06 -21.63 8.88
N LEU A 55 -8.39 -20.49 8.75
CA LEU A 55 -8.01 -19.61 9.85
C LEU A 55 -8.67 -18.22 9.82
N ASN A 56 -9.04 -17.66 8.66
CA ASN A 56 -9.64 -16.32 8.57
C ASN A 56 -10.53 -16.12 7.33
N ILE A 57 -11.85 -16.09 7.52
CA ILE A 57 -12.88 -15.95 6.45
C ILE A 57 -13.16 -14.48 6.08
N GLU A 58 -12.83 -13.51 6.92
CA GLU A 58 -13.21 -12.09 6.71
C GLU A 58 -12.41 -11.36 5.62
N LEU A 59 -11.18 -11.80 5.30
CA LEU A 59 -10.33 -11.18 4.28
C LEU A 59 -10.52 -11.79 2.88
N ALA A 60 -11.53 -12.65 2.67
CA ALA A 60 -11.58 -13.51 1.49
C ALA A 60 -12.13 -12.84 0.21
N SER A 61 -12.90 -11.75 0.31
CA SER A 61 -13.65 -11.19 -0.84
C SER A 61 -12.75 -10.70 -1.98
N GLU A 62 -11.74 -9.88 -1.66
CA GLU A 62 -10.79 -9.37 -2.66
C GLU A 62 -9.89 -10.48 -3.22
N PHE A 63 -9.47 -11.42 -2.36
CA PHE A 63 -8.65 -12.55 -2.76
C PHE A 63 -9.40 -13.52 -3.67
N ILE A 64 -10.69 -13.79 -3.42
CA ILE A 64 -11.54 -14.63 -4.29
C ILE A 64 -11.74 -13.95 -5.65
N LEU A 65 -11.99 -12.64 -5.68
CA LEU A 65 -12.09 -11.88 -6.93
C LEU A 65 -10.78 -12.01 -7.73
N PHE A 66 -9.64 -11.89 -7.06
CA PHE A 66 -8.34 -12.03 -7.69
C PHE A 66 -8.06 -13.46 -8.18
N ALA A 67 -8.37 -14.48 -7.38
CA ALA A 67 -8.27 -15.88 -7.76
C ALA A 67 -9.09 -16.18 -9.03
N SER A 68 -10.33 -15.68 -9.09
CA SER A 68 -11.19 -15.84 -10.27
C SER A 68 -10.59 -15.18 -11.51
N THR A 69 -9.95 -14.02 -11.34
CA THR A 69 -9.27 -13.28 -12.41
C THR A 69 -8.06 -14.07 -12.93
N LEU A 70 -7.23 -14.61 -12.04
CA LEU A 70 -6.08 -15.45 -12.39
C LEU A 70 -6.49 -16.75 -13.11
N ILE A 71 -7.55 -17.40 -12.64
CA ILE A 71 -8.12 -18.58 -13.31
C ILE A 71 -8.63 -18.22 -14.71
N ARG A 72 -9.32 -17.09 -14.85
CA ARG A 72 -9.79 -16.58 -16.15
C ARG A 72 -8.62 -16.36 -17.11
N ILE A 73 -7.54 -15.72 -16.66
CA ILE A 73 -6.34 -15.48 -17.47
C ILE A 73 -5.71 -16.82 -17.86
N LYS A 74 -5.54 -17.75 -16.91
CA LYS A 74 -5.02 -19.11 -17.15
C LYS A 74 -5.85 -19.86 -18.20
N ALA A 75 -7.18 -19.79 -18.11
CA ALA A 75 -8.08 -20.42 -19.08
C ALA A 75 -7.94 -19.81 -20.48
N LYS A 76 -7.94 -18.46 -20.58
CA LYS A 76 -7.74 -17.73 -21.84
C LYS A 76 -6.41 -18.10 -22.52
N MET A 77 -5.32 -18.27 -21.76
CA MET A 77 -4.03 -18.66 -22.30
C MET A 77 -3.98 -20.10 -22.85
N LEU A 78 -4.80 -21.00 -22.31
CA LEU A 78 -4.86 -22.40 -22.76
C LEU A 78 -5.78 -22.58 -23.98
N LEU A 79 -6.62 -21.59 -24.30
CA LEU A 79 -7.54 -21.65 -25.42
C LEU A 79 -6.79 -21.42 -26.75
N PRO A 80 -7.06 -22.22 -27.80
CA PRO A 80 -6.40 -22.10 -29.10
C PRO A 80 -6.83 -20.86 -29.90
N ARG A 81 -7.88 -20.15 -29.47
CA ARG A 81 -8.37 -18.93 -30.10
C ARG A 81 -7.90 -17.73 -29.29
N LYS A 82 -6.84 -17.08 -29.77
CA LYS A 82 -6.39 -15.81 -29.20
C LYS A 82 -7.32 -14.69 -29.65
N GLU A 83 -7.78 -13.87 -28.71
CA GLU A 83 -8.52 -12.66 -29.01
C GLU A 83 -7.61 -11.69 -29.77
N LYS A 84 -8.12 -11.13 -30.87
CA LYS A 84 -7.40 -10.16 -31.69
C LYS A 84 -8.04 -8.79 -31.50
N ASP A 85 -7.20 -7.76 -31.38
CA ASP A 85 -7.64 -6.37 -31.37
C ASP A 85 -8.27 -5.98 -32.71
N GLU A 86 -8.92 -4.80 -32.76
CA GLU A 86 -9.46 -4.20 -34.00
C GLU A 86 -8.39 -4.04 -35.11
N HIS A 87 -7.11 -4.05 -34.74
CA HIS A 87 -5.95 -4.00 -35.63
C HIS A 87 -5.36 -5.37 -35.99
N GLY A 88 -5.97 -6.48 -35.54
CA GLY A 88 -5.53 -7.84 -35.83
C GLY A 88 -4.35 -8.34 -34.98
N ASN A 89 -3.89 -7.55 -33.99
CA ASN A 89 -2.82 -7.93 -33.07
C ASN A 89 -3.33 -8.92 -32.03
N GLU A 90 -2.50 -9.91 -31.67
CA GLU A 90 -2.82 -10.82 -30.57
C GLU A 90 -2.76 -10.06 -29.24
N ILE A 91 -3.86 -10.09 -28.49
CA ILE A 91 -3.92 -9.50 -27.16
C ILE A 91 -3.30 -10.51 -26.19
N ASP A 92 -2.19 -10.16 -25.52
CA ASP A 92 -1.72 -10.97 -24.41
C ASP A 92 -2.68 -10.75 -23.21
N PRO A 93 -3.42 -11.77 -22.76
CA PRO A 93 -4.37 -11.64 -21.66
C PRO A 93 -3.70 -11.30 -20.32
N ARG A 94 -2.36 -11.38 -20.24
CA ARG A 94 -1.58 -11.05 -19.05
C ARG A 94 -1.24 -9.58 -18.94
N LYS A 95 -1.30 -8.83 -20.05
CA LYS A 95 -0.79 -7.45 -20.12
C LYS A 95 -1.42 -6.54 -19.06
N GLU A 96 -2.75 -6.60 -18.93
CA GLU A 96 -3.48 -5.81 -17.93
C GLU A 96 -3.02 -6.10 -16.49
N LEU A 97 -2.71 -7.37 -16.18
CA LEU A 97 -2.23 -7.77 -14.86
C LEU A 97 -0.81 -7.25 -14.61
N ILE A 98 0.06 -7.33 -15.62
CA ILE A 98 1.45 -6.85 -15.55
C ILE A 98 1.46 -5.33 -15.30
N ASP A 99 0.65 -4.58 -16.06
CA ASP A 99 0.56 -3.12 -15.94
C ASP A 99 0.13 -2.72 -14.53
N LYS A 100 -0.89 -3.40 -13.97
CA LYS A 100 -1.36 -3.17 -12.59
C LYS A 100 -0.32 -3.55 -11.54
N LEU A 101 0.42 -4.65 -11.73
CA LEU A 101 1.50 -5.06 -10.82
C LEU A 101 2.65 -4.04 -10.81
N LEU A 102 3.02 -3.52 -11.98
CA LEU A 102 4.05 -2.47 -12.11
C LEU A 102 3.59 -1.17 -11.43
N GLU A 103 2.34 -0.78 -11.63
CA GLU A 103 1.75 0.39 -10.97
C GLU A 103 1.76 0.22 -9.45
N TYR A 104 1.28 -0.91 -8.94
CA TYR A 104 1.30 -1.21 -7.51
C TYR A 104 2.73 -1.18 -6.94
N LYS A 105 3.70 -1.80 -7.63
CA LYS A 105 5.11 -1.79 -7.22
C LYS A 105 5.65 -0.37 -7.08
N ARG A 106 5.34 0.52 -8.02
CA ARG A 106 5.76 1.94 -7.97
C ARG A 106 5.17 2.66 -6.76
N PHE A 107 3.88 2.46 -6.49
CA PHE A 107 3.24 3.07 -5.32
C PHE A 107 3.76 2.50 -4.01
N LYS A 108 4.05 1.20 -3.94
CA LYS A 108 4.67 0.56 -2.78
C LYS A 108 6.03 1.19 -2.47
N GLN A 109 6.89 1.34 -3.48
CA GLN A 109 8.19 1.99 -3.34
C GLN A 109 8.06 3.46 -2.90
N ALA A 110 7.15 4.22 -3.53
CA ALA A 110 6.91 5.60 -3.14
C ALA A 110 6.38 5.72 -1.69
N SER A 111 5.55 4.77 -1.25
CA SER A 111 5.06 4.72 0.13
C SER A 111 6.19 4.46 1.13
N GLU A 112 7.13 3.57 0.80
CA GLU A 112 8.33 3.32 1.62
C GLU A 112 9.22 4.57 1.74
N GLU A 113 9.43 5.29 0.64
CA GLU A 113 10.16 6.57 0.64
C GLU A 113 9.45 7.63 1.50
N LEU A 114 8.13 7.77 1.35
CA LEU A 114 7.34 8.70 2.15
C LEU A 114 7.36 8.36 3.64
N LYS A 115 7.36 7.07 3.98
CA LYS A 115 7.47 6.61 5.38
C LYS A 115 8.79 7.04 6.02
N MET A 116 9.89 7.02 5.25
CA MET A 116 11.18 7.52 5.73
C MET A 116 11.14 9.03 5.96
N LEU A 117 10.57 9.79 5.03
CA LEU A 117 10.40 11.25 5.16
C LEU A 117 9.49 11.62 6.34
N GLU A 118 8.43 10.86 6.58
CA GLU A 118 7.55 11.01 7.73
C GLU A 118 8.32 10.79 9.04
N ALA A 119 9.13 9.73 9.12
CA ALA A 119 9.95 9.44 10.29
C ALA A 119 10.95 10.57 10.58
N GLU A 120 11.62 11.11 9.56
CA GLU A 120 12.49 12.27 9.70
C GLU A 120 11.73 13.51 10.17
N ARG A 121 10.53 13.75 9.62
CA ARG A 121 9.68 14.87 10.00
C ARG A 121 9.19 14.76 11.45
N MET A 122 8.91 13.55 11.92
CA MET A 122 8.46 13.27 13.29
C MET A 122 9.52 13.67 14.34
N LEU A 123 10.80 13.63 13.98
CA LEU A 123 11.91 14.10 14.82
C LEU A 123 11.99 15.64 14.92
N GLN A 124 11.29 16.37 14.06
CA GLN A 124 11.31 17.83 14.02
C GLN A 124 10.14 18.40 14.83
N PHE A 125 10.47 19.02 15.97
CA PHE A 125 9.49 19.78 16.74
C PHE A 125 9.42 21.22 16.24
N LYS A 126 8.23 21.65 15.80
CA LYS A 126 8.01 23.08 15.56
C LYS A 126 8.04 23.80 16.91
N ARG A 127 8.75 24.92 17.01
CA ARG A 127 8.56 25.85 18.12
C ARG A 127 7.12 26.34 18.05
N GLY A 128 6.27 25.85 18.95
CA GLY A 128 4.94 26.43 19.15
C GLY A 128 5.07 27.91 19.56
N ASN A 129 3.99 28.65 19.49
CA ASN A 129 3.89 30.06 19.89
C ASN A 129 4.58 31.12 19.01
N VAL A 130 5.14 30.83 17.83
CA VAL A 130 5.74 31.89 16.99
C VAL A 130 4.75 33.03 16.69
N MET A 131 3.50 32.71 16.33
CA MET A 131 2.46 33.72 16.09
C MET A 131 2.07 34.48 17.37
N LYS A 132 2.00 33.78 18.50
CA LYS A 132 1.64 34.37 19.80
C LYS A 132 2.75 35.28 20.32
N GLU A 133 4.01 34.86 20.20
CA GLU A 133 5.19 35.65 20.52
C GLU A 133 5.30 36.86 19.60
N LEU A 134 5.04 36.72 18.30
CA LEU A 134 5.07 37.84 17.35
C LEU A 134 3.97 38.87 17.67
N GLN A 135 2.79 38.40 18.08
CA GLN A 135 1.69 39.26 18.52
C GLN A 135 1.98 39.93 19.87
N GLU A 136 2.56 39.20 20.84
CA GLU A 136 2.99 39.77 22.13
C GLU A 136 4.13 40.80 21.96
N ILE A 137 5.06 40.57 21.03
CA ILE A 137 6.13 41.51 20.69
C ILE A 137 5.53 42.75 20.00
N GLY A 138 4.60 42.57 19.07
CA GLY A 138 3.88 43.66 18.40
C GLY A 138 3.06 44.51 19.37
N GLU A 139 2.37 43.89 20.33
CA GLU A 139 1.62 44.61 21.39
C GLU A 139 2.56 45.40 22.32
N LYS A 140 3.73 44.85 22.68
CA LYS A 140 4.71 45.55 23.54
C LYS A 140 5.43 46.70 22.83
N MET A 141 5.65 46.61 21.52
CA MET A 141 6.33 47.65 20.74
C MET A 141 5.41 48.80 20.32
N SER A 142 4.10 48.60 20.35
CA SER A 142 3.10 49.64 20.01
C SER A 142 2.77 50.50 21.23
N GLU A 143 3.70 51.37 21.65
CA GLU A 143 3.43 52.38 22.69
C GLU A 143 2.21 53.23 22.29
N GLY A 144 1.22 53.31 23.19
CA GLY A 144 0.03 54.16 23.03
C GLY A 144 -1.20 53.49 22.38
N THR A 145 -1.17 52.18 22.12
CA THR A 145 -2.28 51.46 21.45
C THR A 145 -3.05 50.50 22.38
N GLU A 146 -2.90 50.64 23.71
CA GLU A 146 -3.51 49.75 24.71
C GLU A 146 -5.04 49.63 24.63
N ILE A 147 -5.69 50.59 23.96
CA ILE A 147 -7.15 50.65 23.80
C ILE A 147 -7.64 49.96 22.51
N GLN A 148 -6.76 49.63 21.56
CA GLN A 148 -7.20 49.04 20.28
C GLN A 148 -7.20 47.50 20.28
N SER A 149 -6.55 46.83 21.25
CA SER A 149 -6.60 45.37 21.42
C SER A 149 -7.31 44.94 22.72
N VAL A 150 -8.55 45.41 22.90
CA VAL A 150 -9.40 44.94 24.00
C VAL A 150 -10.04 43.60 23.61
N THR A 151 -9.50 42.50 24.14
CA THR A 151 -10.13 41.18 24.06
C THR A 151 -11.04 40.99 25.28
N LEU A 152 -12.17 40.28 25.11
CA LEU A 152 -13.09 39.94 26.20
C LEU A 152 -12.36 39.37 27.44
N TYR A 153 -11.30 38.61 27.22
CA TYR A 153 -10.43 38.05 28.26
C TYR A 153 -9.73 39.12 29.12
N LYS A 154 -9.23 40.21 28.53
CA LYS A 154 -8.57 41.32 29.26
C LYS A 154 -9.58 42.15 30.09
N LEU A 155 -10.86 42.18 29.68
CA LEU A 155 -11.93 42.85 30.41
C LEU A 155 -12.42 42.04 31.62
N PHE A 156 -12.55 40.71 31.46
CA PHE A 156 -13.04 39.83 32.52
C PHE A 156 -12.00 39.54 33.61
N SER A 157 -10.71 39.67 33.33
CA SER A 157 -9.65 39.41 34.33
C SER A 157 -9.39 40.58 35.31
N LYS A 158 -10.05 41.72 35.11
CA LYS A 158 -9.92 42.93 35.94
C LYS A 158 -11.19 43.28 36.74
N LEU A 159 -12.21 42.41 36.68
CA LEU A 159 -13.37 42.34 37.58
C LEU A 159 -13.08 41.33 38.68
#